data_AF-A0A7S2FFT7-F1
#
_entry.id   AF-A0A7S2FFT7-F1
#
_cell.length_a   1.000
_cell.length_b   1.000
_cell.length_c   1.000
_cell.angle_alpha   90.00
_cell.angle_beta   90.00
_cell.angle_gamma   90.00
#
_symmetry.space_group_name_H-M   'P 1'
#
loop_
_entity.id
_entity.type
_entity.pdbx_description
1 polymer ?
#
loop_
_entity_poly.entity_id
_entity_poly.type
_entity_poly.pdbx_seq_one_letter_code
_entity_poly.pdbx_strand_id
1 'polypeptide(L)'
;GAGFYQFMIRDGVRDSAAAAFLGSSKRPPSVTVLTHAHVSRLLFDASKRAIGVEFVRGKNPTSTAPRHVAAVTHEVILCAGAVNTPKLLLLSGIGDRAALERLGIDVLHHNP
;
A
#
# COMPACT_ATOMS: atom_id res chain seq x y z
N GLY A 1 -35.83 6.54 -16.44
CA GLY A 1 -36.47 6.00 -15.22
C GLY A 1 -36.06 6.86 -14.04
N ALA A 2 -36.91 6.97 -13.01
CA ALA A 2 -36.64 7.71 -11.77
C ALA A 2 -36.80 6.76 -10.58
N GLY A 3 -35.87 6.79 -9.63
CA GLY A 3 -35.85 5.92 -8.44
C GLY A 3 -34.78 6.36 -7.45
N PHE A 4 -34.88 5.89 -6.19
CA PHE A 4 -33.84 6.11 -5.19
C PHE A 4 -32.66 5.19 -5.46
N TYR A 5 -31.53 5.77 -5.81
CA TYR A 5 -30.29 5.05 -6.04
C TYR A 5 -29.27 5.46 -4.97
N GLN A 6 -28.62 4.47 -4.36
CA GLN A 6 -27.51 4.72 -3.46
C GLN A 6 -26.27 5.05 -4.29
N PHE A 7 -25.93 6.34 -4.33
CA PHE A 7 -24.70 6.81 -4.95
C PHE A 7 -23.73 7.32 -3.89
N MET A 8 -22.44 7.27 -4.22
CA MET A 8 -21.38 7.95 -3.47
C MET A 8 -21.38 9.45 -3.82
N ILE A 9 -22.50 10.13 -3.54
CA ILE A 9 -22.74 11.54 -3.80
C ILE A 9 -23.27 12.18 -2.51
N ARG A 10 -22.62 13.25 -2.06
CA ARG A 10 -23.08 14.10 -0.95
C ARG A 10 -23.08 15.54 -1.45
N ASP A 11 -24.14 16.29 -1.20
CA ASP A 11 -24.27 17.70 -1.60
C ASP A 11 -23.99 17.96 -3.10
N GLY A 12 -24.45 17.04 -3.96
CA GLY A 12 -24.30 17.15 -5.42
C GLY A 12 -22.88 16.86 -5.95
N VAL A 13 -21.93 16.49 -5.10
CA VAL A 13 -20.55 16.16 -5.49
C VAL A 13 -20.18 14.72 -5.16
N ARG A 14 -19.19 14.18 -5.86
CA ARG A 14 -18.64 12.84 -5.58
C ARG A 14 -18.10 12.77 -4.16
N ASP A 15 -18.58 11.82 -3.37
CA ASP A 15 -18.11 11.52 -2.02
C ASP A 15 -17.22 10.27 -2.03
N SER A 16 -15.93 10.46 -2.31
CA SER A 16 -14.96 9.35 -2.30
C SER A 16 -14.66 8.87 -0.87
N ALA A 17 -14.17 7.64 -0.71
CA ALA A 17 -13.70 7.15 0.59
C ALA A 17 -12.61 8.07 1.21
N ALA A 18 -11.73 8.63 0.38
CA ALA A 18 -10.73 9.59 0.83
C ALA A 18 -11.37 10.87 1.40
N ALA A 19 -12.40 11.41 0.72
CA ALA A 19 -13.13 12.58 1.22
C ALA A 19 -13.94 12.26 2.48
N ALA A 20 -14.62 11.12 2.51
CA ALA A 20 -15.49 10.71 3.60
C ALA A 20 -14.73 10.42 4.90
N PHE A 21 -13.58 9.74 4.83
CA PHE A 21 -12.83 9.24 5.99
C PHE A 21 -11.51 9.98 6.27
N LEU A 22 -10.84 10.51 5.25
CA LEU A 22 -9.51 11.13 5.36
C LEU A 22 -9.49 12.62 5.01
N GLY A 23 -10.66 13.22 4.75
CA GLY A 23 -10.81 14.66 4.49
C GLY A 23 -10.20 15.49 5.62
N SER A 24 -9.57 16.62 5.28
CA SER A 24 -8.77 17.41 6.22
C SER A 24 -9.52 17.83 7.49
N SER A 25 -10.82 18.11 7.39
CA SER A 25 -11.68 18.48 8.53
C SER A 25 -12.10 17.30 9.42
N LYS A 26 -11.97 16.06 8.94
CA LYS A 26 -12.40 14.83 9.63
C LYS A 26 -11.22 13.98 10.11
N ARG A 27 -10.01 14.25 9.62
CA ARG A 27 -8.83 13.42 9.88
C ARG A 27 -8.31 13.65 11.31
N PRO A 28 -8.20 12.59 12.15
CA PRO A 28 -7.60 12.70 13.46
C PRO A 28 -6.12 13.13 13.38
N PRO A 29 -5.59 13.83 14.40
CA PRO A 29 -4.18 14.27 14.41
C PRO A 29 -3.18 13.12 14.42
N SER A 30 -3.58 11.93 14.89
CA SER A 30 -2.76 10.72 14.86
C SER A 30 -2.64 10.08 13.47
N VAL A 31 -3.40 10.53 12.47
CA VAL A 31 -3.41 9.96 11.12
C VAL A 31 -2.62 10.85 10.16
N THR A 32 -1.53 10.31 9.63
CA THR A 32 -0.73 10.97 8.59
C THR A 32 -1.00 10.33 7.23
N VAL A 33 -1.31 11.16 6.23
CA VAL A 33 -1.49 10.71 4.84
C VAL A 33 -0.32 11.20 4.00
N LEU A 34 0.48 10.26 3.48
CA LEU A 34 1.56 10.55 2.55
C LEU A 34 1.09 10.26 1.13
N THR A 35 0.87 11.31 0.34
CA THR A 35 0.61 11.19 -1.10
C THR A 35 1.91 11.08 -1.87
N HIS A 36 1.83 10.57 -3.11
CA HIS A 36 3.00 10.39 -3.98
C HIS A 36 4.12 9.56 -3.31
N ALA A 37 3.72 8.57 -2.51
CA ALA A 37 4.58 7.64 -1.82
C ALA A 37 4.26 6.23 -2.33
N HIS A 38 5.12 5.70 -3.21
CA HIS A 38 4.93 4.37 -3.79
C HIS A 38 5.71 3.35 -2.97
N VAL A 39 5.00 2.46 -2.28
CA VAL A 39 5.60 1.38 -1.50
C VAL A 39 6.18 0.34 -2.46
N SER A 40 7.49 0.09 -2.37
CA SER A 40 8.22 -0.82 -3.25
C SER A 40 8.47 -2.19 -2.63
N ARG A 41 8.56 -2.26 -1.30
CA ARG A 41 8.91 -3.49 -0.58
C ARG A 41 8.45 -3.43 0.89
N LEU A 42 8.06 -4.58 1.44
CA LEU A 42 7.82 -4.79 2.86
C LEU A 42 9.12 -5.25 3.54
N LEU A 43 9.38 -4.74 4.74
CA LEU A 43 10.56 -5.08 5.53
C LEU A 43 10.19 -6.03 6.65
N PHE A 44 10.98 -7.08 6.84
CA PHE A 44 10.75 -8.12 7.83
C PHE A 44 11.99 -8.33 8.70
N ASP A 45 11.77 -8.73 9.94
CA ASP A 45 12.83 -9.23 10.82
C ASP A 45 13.11 -10.73 10.60
N ALA A 46 14.05 -11.27 11.37
CA ALA A 46 14.43 -12.69 11.32
C ALA A 46 13.28 -13.65 11.70
N SER A 47 12.29 -13.18 12.46
CA SER A 47 11.09 -13.94 12.82
C SER A 47 9.97 -13.86 11.78
N LYS A 48 10.22 -13.17 10.65
CA LYS A 48 9.26 -12.87 9.58
C LYS A 48 8.12 -11.96 10.02
N ARG A 49 8.31 -11.16 11.08
CA ARG A 49 7.38 -10.09 11.45
C ARG A 49 7.65 -8.85 10.60
N ALA A 50 6.59 -8.22 10.08
CA ALA A 50 6.72 -6.97 9.34
C ALA A 50 7.15 -5.83 10.29
N ILE A 51 8.25 -5.16 9.96
CA ILE A 51 8.87 -4.10 10.77
C ILE A 51 8.89 -2.74 10.06
N GLY A 52 8.47 -2.70 8.80
CA GLY A 52 8.28 -1.44 8.09
C GLY A 52 7.97 -1.63 6.63
N VAL A 53 7.92 -0.50 5.93
CA VAL A 53 7.78 -0.45 4.47
C VAL A 53 8.84 0.47 3.88
N GLU A 54 9.38 0.04 2.76
CA GLU A 54 10.23 0.85 1.91
C GLU A 54 9.37 1.51 0.83
N PHE A 55 9.58 2.81 0.59
CA PHE A 55 8.84 3.55 -0.41
C PHE A 55 9.70 4.62 -1.09
N VAL A 56 9.32 4.99 -2.31
CA VAL A 56 9.89 6.13 -3.04
C VAL A 56 8.89 7.27 -3.07
N ARG A 57 9.38 8.52 -3.01
CA ARG A 57 8.52 9.71 -3.09
C ARG A 57 8.71 10.50 -4.38
N GLY A 58 7.60 11.04 -4.88
CA GLY A 58 7.55 11.88 -6.07
C GLY A 58 6.34 11.55 -6.94
N LYS A 59 5.92 12.49 -7.80
CA LYS A 59 4.78 12.27 -8.71
C LYS A 59 5.07 11.14 -9.71
N ASN A 60 6.27 11.14 -10.27
CA ASN A 60 6.79 10.11 -11.18
C ASN A 60 8.21 9.70 -10.72
N PRO A 61 8.32 8.87 -9.67
CA PRO A 61 9.62 8.49 -9.14
C PRO A 61 10.37 7.64 -10.17
N THR A 62 11.62 8.00 -10.45
CA THR A 62 12.53 7.21 -11.28
C THR A 62 13.11 6.05 -10.48
N SER A 63 13.75 5.10 -11.16
CA SER A 63 14.51 4.01 -10.49
C SER A 63 15.65 4.51 -9.61
N THR A 64 16.12 5.73 -9.84
CA THR A 64 17.18 6.41 -9.08
C THR A 64 16.65 7.25 -7.91
N ALA A 65 15.33 7.33 -7.71
CA ALA A 65 14.76 8.09 -6.62
C ALA A 65 15.22 7.53 -5.26
N PRO A 66 15.51 8.40 -4.27
CA PRO A 66 15.90 7.95 -2.95
C PRO A 66 14.79 7.11 -2.32
N ARG A 67 15.20 6.00 -1.70
CA ARG A 67 14.29 5.12 -0.96
C ARG A 67 14.20 5.61 0.48
N HIS A 68 12.97 5.62 0.98
CA HIS A 68 12.65 5.96 2.35
C HIS A 68 12.10 4.73 3.07
N VAL A 69 12.27 4.69 4.38
CA VAL A 69 11.72 3.64 5.23
C VAL A 69 10.76 4.26 6.23
N ALA A 70 9.56 3.69 6.33
CA ALA A 70 8.64 3.91 7.43
C ALA A 70 8.64 2.67 8.32
N ALA A 71 9.23 2.77 9.50
CA ALA A 71 9.22 1.71 10.49
C ALA A 71 7.81 1.57 11.12
N VAL A 72 7.45 0.36 11.51
CA VAL A 72 6.17 0.08 12.17
C VAL A 72 6.38 -0.64 13.49
N THR A 73 5.52 -0.35 14.46
CA THR A 73 5.54 -0.96 15.79
C THR A 73 4.57 -2.14 15.92
N HIS A 74 3.43 -2.08 15.22
CA HIS A 74 2.33 -3.04 15.39
C HIS A 74 2.09 -3.87 14.13
N GLU A 75 1.58 -3.25 13.06
CA GLU A 75 1.05 -3.97 11.91
C GLU A 75 1.22 -3.19 10.60
N VAL A 76 1.40 -3.92 9.50
CA VAL A 76 1.29 -3.39 8.14
C VAL A 76 0.01 -3.95 7.50
N ILE A 77 -0.89 -3.06 7.07
CA ILE A 77 -2.14 -3.43 6.40
C ILE A 77 -2.03 -3.09 4.91
N LEU A 78 -2.19 -4.09 4.04
CA LEU A 78 -2.07 -3.91 2.59
C LEU A 78 -3.41 -3.57 1.96
N CYS A 79 -3.52 -2.32 1.49
CA CYS A 79 -4.71 -1.80 0.80
C CYS A 79 -4.39 -1.32 -0.63
N ALA A 80 -3.40 -1.93 -1.31
CA ALA A 80 -2.95 -1.49 -2.63
C ALA A 80 -3.86 -1.94 -3.80
N GLY A 81 -4.93 -2.67 -3.49
CA GLY A 81 -5.88 -3.21 -4.47
C GLY A 81 -5.45 -4.55 -5.07
N ALA A 82 -6.38 -5.21 -5.76
CA ALA A 82 -6.22 -6.59 -6.24
C ALA A 82 -5.03 -6.82 -7.19
N VAL A 83 -4.56 -5.78 -7.87
CA VAL A 83 -3.43 -5.87 -8.81
C VAL A 83 -2.10 -5.57 -8.11
N ASN A 84 -2.02 -4.51 -7.30
CA ASN A 84 -0.74 -4.08 -6.74
C ASN A 84 -0.38 -4.79 -5.44
N THR A 85 -1.36 -5.25 -4.65
CA THR A 85 -1.09 -6.05 -3.44
C THR A 85 -0.30 -7.32 -3.75
N PRO A 86 -0.71 -8.22 -4.67
CA PRO A 86 0.08 -9.42 -4.97
C PRO A 86 1.44 -9.09 -5.58
N LYS A 87 1.53 -8.04 -6.41
CA LYS A 87 2.82 -7.55 -6.94
C LYS A 87 3.77 -7.14 -5.80
N LEU A 88 3.28 -6.38 -4.82
CA LEU A 88 4.08 -5.94 -3.67
C LEU A 88 4.51 -7.12 -2.80
N LEU A 89 3.63 -8.10 -2.59
CA LEU A 89 3.98 -9.35 -1.88
C LEU A 89 5.10 -10.10 -2.59
N LEU A 90 5.01 -10.27 -3.91
CA LEU A 90 6.07 -10.90 -4.72
C LEU A 90 7.40 -10.16 -4.60
N LEU A 91 7.40 -8.84 -4.77
CA LEU A 91 8.60 -7.99 -4.62
C LEU A 91 9.21 -8.01 -3.20
N SER A 92 8.44 -8.51 -2.23
CA SER A 92 8.83 -8.66 -0.82
C SER A 92 9.13 -10.12 -0.44
N GLY A 93 9.24 -11.02 -1.42
CA GLY A 93 9.60 -12.42 -1.18
C GLY A 93 8.45 -13.33 -0.74
N ILE A 94 7.20 -12.91 -0.93
CA ILE A 94 5.99 -13.68 -0.61
C ILE A 94 5.26 -14.03 -1.92
N GLY A 95 5.24 -15.32 -2.27
CA GLY A 95 4.64 -15.78 -3.53
C GLY A 95 5.08 -17.18 -3.93
N ASP A 96 4.81 -17.57 -5.17
CA ASP A 96 5.32 -18.83 -5.71
C ASP A 96 6.86 -18.87 -5.68
N ARG A 97 7.41 -19.98 -5.17
CA ARG A 97 8.85 -20.14 -4.95
C ARG A 97 9.62 -20.08 -6.26
N ALA A 98 9.17 -20.83 -7.27
CA ALA A 98 9.87 -20.90 -8.55
C ALA A 98 9.84 -19.55 -9.29
N ALA A 99 8.73 -18.82 -9.18
CA ALA A 99 8.63 -17.46 -9.70
C ALA A 99 9.59 -16.48 -9.00
N LEU A 100 9.68 -16.52 -7.68
CA LEU A 100 10.59 -15.66 -6.90
C LEU A 100 12.05 -15.96 -7.20
N GLU A 101 12.44 -17.23 -7.20
CA GLU A 101 13.81 -17.68 -7.48
C GLU A 101 14.24 -17.29 -8.90
N ARG A 102 13.35 -17.43 -9.90
CA ARG A 102 13.61 -16.99 -11.28
C ARG A 102 13.84 -15.48 -11.40
N LEU A 103 13.27 -14.68 -10.49
CA LEU A 103 13.43 -13.23 -10.44
C LEU A 103 14.60 -12.79 -9.55
N GLY A 104 15.34 -13.73 -8.93
CA GLY A 104 16.42 -13.42 -8.00
C GLY A 104 15.94 -12.77 -6.71
N ILE A 105 14.70 -13.06 -6.29
CA ILE A 105 14.13 -12.55 -5.04
C ILE A 105 14.21 -13.64 -3.97
N ASP A 106 14.75 -13.30 -2.81
CA ASP A 106 14.81 -14.20 -1.67
C ASP A 106 13.40 -14.62 -1.21
N VAL A 107 13.22 -15.92 -1.02
CA VAL A 107 11.93 -16.50 -0.64
C VAL A 107 11.71 -16.37 0.87
N LEU A 108 10.93 -15.38 1.28
CA LEU A 108 10.48 -15.23 2.66
C LEU A 108 9.38 -16.25 3.00
N HIS A 109 8.39 -16.38 2.13
CA HIS A 109 7.26 -17.30 2.30
C HIS A 109 6.73 -17.79 0.96
N HIS A 110 6.59 -19.10 0.82
CA HIS A 110 5.97 -19.71 -0.35
C HIS A 110 4.45 -19.64 -0.22
N ASN A 111 3.80 -18.91 -1.12
CA ASN A 111 2.34 -18.73 -1.18
C ASN A 111 1.90 -18.59 -2.65
N PRO A 112 1.58 -19.69 -3.35
CA PRO A 112 1.27 -19.70 -4.78
C PRO A 112 -0.09 -19.08 -5.13
#